data_AF-A0A397D767-F1
#
_entry.id   AF-A0A397D767-F1
#
_cell.length_a   1.000
_cell.length_b   1.000
_cell.length_c   1.000
_cell.angle_alpha   90.00
_cell.angle_beta   90.00
_cell.angle_gamma   90.00
#
_symmetry.space_group_name_H-M   'P 1'
#
loop_
_entity.id
_entity.type
_entity.pdbx_description
1 polymer ?
#
loop_
_entity_poly.entity_id
_entity_poly.type
_entity_poly.pdbx_seq_one_letter_code
_entity_poly.pdbx_strand_id
1 'polypeptide(L)'
;MPTGLWTKVVTVAAGAAAAAYVDKNLYLSHDIMTYWQHAISLLQAKYLIARNTRVADLWEELVDAMPSKVLVMFEGKKYTAVQLETEANRIAHWAMSVGLTPGSIVALLMENRPEFLTTWIGLSKVGVVAALINTHVAEEGLLHCINVSDASVVIFGAECTEQMHRVLDRLPPRISGLYVYNDVHTVAVKDHCFNIKYCRDANGHLIQCAVGTVGELLLPVRSYSPMHKFQGYFKDDAASATKLLANAFQKGDLYFRTGDLFRMDNHRRFYFVDRVGDTFRWNGENVATCEVAEALSGFPGISDICVYGVALPGRDGRAGMAAMVFESLDMDAFAKFCLSKLPSYAVPRFLRQVPAMHVTGTMKHEKAKLRAQGVQLSGGDRVFYLDRSNPSQPTYLALTDANVHSIVTASRL
;
A
#
# COMPACT_ATOMS: atom_id res chain seq x y z
N MET A 1 -26.17 -34.53 -56.12
CA MET A 1 -26.37 -33.99 -54.76
C MET A 1 -25.05 -33.38 -54.26
N PRO A 2 -24.95 -32.07 -54.00
CA PRO A 2 -23.72 -31.42 -53.49
C PRO A 2 -23.75 -31.26 -51.95
N THR A 3 -24.21 -32.27 -51.21
CA THR A 3 -24.42 -32.19 -49.75
C THR A 3 -23.12 -32.16 -48.93
N GLY A 4 -22.00 -32.63 -49.48
CA GLY A 4 -20.75 -32.83 -48.73
C GLY A 4 -20.00 -31.57 -48.28
N LEU A 5 -20.27 -30.39 -48.85
CA LEU A 5 -19.58 -29.14 -48.49
C LEU A 5 -20.36 -28.32 -47.45
N TRP A 6 -21.65 -28.06 -47.71
CA TRP A 6 -22.52 -27.28 -46.81
C TRP A 6 -22.61 -27.89 -45.41
N THR A 7 -22.77 -29.22 -45.30
CA THR A 7 -22.82 -29.88 -43.99
C THR A 7 -21.51 -29.70 -43.21
N LYS A 8 -20.34 -29.76 -43.87
CA LYS A 8 -19.04 -29.51 -43.23
C LYS A 8 -18.93 -28.07 -42.72
N VAL A 9 -19.35 -27.08 -43.51
CA VAL A 9 -19.35 -25.66 -43.11
C VAL A 9 -20.23 -25.45 -41.88
N VAL A 10 -21.43 -26.03 -41.85
CA VAL A 10 -22.35 -25.92 -40.70
C VAL A 10 -21.78 -26.61 -39.44
N THR A 11 -21.19 -27.81 -39.57
CA THR A 11 -20.55 -28.49 -38.43
C THR A 11 -19.37 -27.70 -37.87
N VAL A 12 -18.53 -27.10 -38.72
CA VAL A 12 -17.41 -26.24 -38.29
C VAL A 12 -17.92 -24.97 -37.60
N ALA A 13 -18.94 -24.31 -38.15
CA ALA A 13 -19.53 -23.12 -37.53
C ALA A 13 -20.18 -23.41 -36.17
N ALA A 14 -20.90 -24.52 -36.04
CA ALA A 14 -21.49 -24.96 -34.77
C ALA A 14 -20.41 -25.30 -33.73
N GLY A 15 -19.33 -25.98 -34.13
CA GLY A 15 -18.18 -26.26 -33.27
C GLY A 15 -17.48 -25.00 -32.78
N ALA A 16 -17.27 -24.02 -33.67
CA ALA A 16 -16.69 -22.72 -33.32
C ALA A 16 -17.58 -21.92 -32.37
N ALA A 17 -18.90 -21.90 -32.58
CA ALA A 17 -19.85 -21.23 -31.69
C ALA A 17 -19.89 -21.89 -30.30
N ALA A 18 -19.87 -23.23 -30.22
CA ALA A 18 -19.79 -23.95 -28.97
C ALA A 18 -18.46 -23.68 -28.23
N ALA A 19 -17.33 -23.68 -28.94
CA ALA A 19 -16.03 -23.35 -28.37
C ALA A 19 -16.00 -21.91 -27.83
N ALA A 20 -16.51 -20.93 -28.58
CA ALA A 20 -16.60 -19.53 -28.12
C ALA A 20 -17.54 -19.35 -26.92
N TYR A 21 -18.63 -20.13 -26.82
CA TYR A 21 -19.51 -20.12 -25.66
C TYR A 21 -18.84 -20.72 -24.42
N VAL A 22 -18.13 -21.84 -24.56
CA VAL A 22 -17.35 -22.44 -23.47
C VAL A 22 -16.24 -21.49 -23.02
N ASP A 23 -15.52 -20.90 -23.97
CA ASP A 23 -14.43 -19.96 -23.69
C ASP A 23 -14.92 -18.69 -22.96
N LYS A 24 -16.04 -18.10 -23.39
CA LYS A 24 -16.65 -16.93 -22.72
C LYS A 24 -17.05 -17.20 -21.27
N ASN A 25 -17.33 -18.46 -20.91
CA ASN A 25 -17.76 -18.84 -19.54
C ASN A 25 -16.59 -19.36 -18.68
N LEU A 26 -15.55 -19.94 -19.28
CA LEU A 26 -14.41 -20.54 -18.57
C LEU A 26 -13.08 -19.80 -18.72
N TYR A 27 -13.02 -18.77 -19.57
CA TYR A 27 -11.85 -17.92 -19.84
C TYR A 27 -10.59 -18.69 -20.29
N LEU A 28 -10.76 -19.87 -20.91
CA LEU A 28 -9.69 -20.80 -21.28
C LEU A 28 -8.63 -20.16 -22.20
N SER A 29 -9.04 -19.38 -23.18
CA SER A 29 -8.13 -18.67 -24.10
C SER A 29 -7.34 -17.57 -23.39
N HIS A 30 -7.98 -16.87 -22.44
CA HIS A 30 -7.35 -15.86 -21.61
C HIS A 30 -6.35 -16.48 -20.61
N ASP A 31 -6.71 -17.60 -19.99
CA ASP A 31 -5.82 -18.38 -19.13
C ASP A 31 -4.62 -18.89 -19.92
N ILE A 32 -4.84 -19.53 -21.09
CA ILE A 32 -3.76 -20.03 -21.96
C ILE A 32 -2.84 -18.88 -22.41
N MET A 33 -3.41 -17.75 -22.83
CA MET A 33 -2.65 -16.54 -23.20
C MET A 33 -1.81 -16.03 -22.02
N THR A 34 -2.39 -15.98 -20.82
CA THR A 34 -1.73 -15.51 -19.60
C THR A 34 -0.63 -16.47 -19.15
N TYR A 35 -0.84 -17.78 -19.18
CA TYR A 35 0.20 -18.78 -18.92
C TYR A 35 1.32 -18.73 -19.96
N TRP A 36 1.00 -18.51 -21.24
CA TRP A 36 2.00 -18.37 -22.31
C TRP A 36 2.83 -17.09 -22.17
N GLN A 37 2.18 -15.96 -21.85
CA GLN A 37 2.88 -14.71 -21.52
C GLN A 37 3.76 -14.86 -20.27
N HIS A 38 3.27 -15.51 -19.21
CA HIS A 38 4.10 -15.82 -18.04
C HIS A 38 5.28 -16.75 -18.39
N ALA A 39 5.11 -17.74 -19.26
CA ALA A 39 6.20 -18.60 -19.71
C ALA A 39 7.26 -17.81 -20.49
N ILE A 40 6.85 -16.92 -21.40
CA ILE A 40 7.75 -16.01 -22.12
C ILE A 40 8.48 -15.08 -21.14
N SER A 41 7.77 -14.42 -20.22
CA SER A 41 8.37 -13.53 -19.22
C SER A 41 9.35 -14.26 -18.29
N LEU A 42 9.08 -15.53 -17.94
CA LEU A 42 10.00 -16.37 -17.16
C LEU A 42 11.23 -16.78 -17.97
N LEU A 43 11.10 -17.02 -19.29
CA LEU A 43 12.22 -17.30 -20.18
C LEU A 43 13.09 -16.04 -20.40
N GLN A 44 12.47 -14.89 -20.62
CA GLN A 44 13.13 -13.59 -20.72
C GLN A 44 13.87 -13.26 -19.42
N ALA A 45 13.21 -13.38 -18.26
CA ALA A 45 13.85 -13.15 -16.97
C ALA A 45 15.04 -14.10 -16.71
N LYS A 46 14.93 -15.38 -17.11
CA LYS A 46 16.07 -16.33 -17.05
C LYS A 46 17.21 -15.93 -17.98
N TYR A 47 16.91 -15.49 -19.20
CA TYR A 47 17.91 -15.03 -20.17
C TYR A 47 18.67 -13.78 -19.67
N LEU A 48 17.94 -12.79 -19.14
CA LEU A 48 18.52 -11.58 -18.54
C LEU A 48 19.38 -11.90 -17.32
N ILE A 49 18.93 -12.79 -16.43
CA ILE A 49 19.74 -13.28 -15.29
C ILE A 49 21.00 -14.01 -15.78
N ALA A 50 20.90 -14.86 -16.81
CA ALA A 50 22.04 -15.59 -17.36
C ALA A 50 23.08 -14.66 -18.04
N ARG A 51 22.65 -13.52 -18.60
CA ARG A 51 23.52 -12.44 -19.09
C ARG A 51 23.98 -11.47 -17.98
N ASN A 52 23.51 -11.62 -16.75
CA ASN A 52 23.69 -10.66 -15.64
C ASN A 52 23.22 -9.23 -15.99
N THR A 53 22.18 -9.12 -16.83
CA THR A 53 21.72 -7.87 -17.43
C THR A 53 21.12 -6.91 -16.40
N ARG A 54 21.53 -5.64 -16.46
CA ARG A 54 21.10 -4.55 -15.58
C ARG A 54 20.04 -3.68 -16.26
N VAL A 55 19.45 -2.78 -15.47
CA VAL A 55 18.54 -1.73 -15.98
C VAL A 55 19.26 -0.78 -16.94
N ALA A 56 20.54 -0.50 -16.70
CA ALA A 56 21.38 0.31 -17.59
C ALA A 56 21.54 -0.35 -18.97
N ASP A 57 21.92 -1.63 -19.01
CA ASP A 57 22.12 -2.38 -20.26
C ASP A 57 20.84 -2.44 -21.10
N LEU A 58 19.67 -2.64 -20.46
CA LEU A 58 18.36 -2.63 -21.13
C LEU A 58 17.96 -1.24 -21.66
N TRP A 59 18.41 -0.18 -21.00
CA TRP A 59 18.22 1.19 -21.44
C TRP A 59 19.13 1.52 -22.62
N GLU A 60 20.38 1.06 -22.60
CA GLU A 60 21.32 1.20 -23.72
C GLU A 60 20.85 0.43 -24.96
N GLU A 61 20.44 -0.85 -24.80
CA GLU A 61 19.81 -1.64 -25.88
C GLU A 61 18.55 -0.96 -26.46
N LEU A 62 17.78 -0.22 -25.64
CA LEU A 62 16.61 0.56 -26.07
C LEU A 62 16.99 1.83 -26.86
N VAL A 63 18.03 2.55 -26.41
CA VAL A 63 18.49 3.80 -27.04
C VAL A 63 19.14 3.51 -28.38
N ASP A 64 20.01 2.50 -28.46
CA ASP A 64 20.68 2.09 -29.70
C ASP A 64 19.67 1.64 -30.77
N ALA A 65 18.62 0.91 -30.37
CA ALA A 65 17.57 0.47 -31.28
C ALA A 65 16.67 1.60 -31.81
N MET A 66 16.52 2.70 -31.05
CA MET A 66 15.53 3.75 -31.33
C MET A 66 15.97 5.17 -30.91
N PRO A 67 17.14 5.69 -31.34
CA PRO A 67 17.74 6.90 -30.76
C PRO A 67 16.88 8.16 -30.91
N SER A 68 16.18 8.29 -32.03
CA SER A 68 15.29 9.43 -32.35
C SER A 68 13.87 9.31 -31.77
N LYS A 69 13.53 8.20 -31.09
CA LYS A 69 12.20 7.98 -30.51
C LYS A 69 11.98 8.91 -29.32
N VAL A 70 10.89 9.65 -29.33
CA VAL A 70 10.38 10.35 -28.11
C VAL A 70 9.95 9.29 -27.10
N LEU A 71 10.60 9.27 -25.94
CA LEU A 71 10.28 8.38 -24.82
C LEU A 71 9.49 9.10 -23.72
N VAL A 72 9.81 10.37 -23.45
CA VAL A 72 9.17 11.18 -22.41
C VAL A 72 8.56 12.44 -23.02
N MET A 73 7.36 12.79 -22.55
CA MET A 73 6.71 14.08 -22.81
C MET A 73 6.30 14.68 -21.47
N PHE A 74 6.68 15.93 -21.23
CA PHE A 74 6.49 16.61 -19.94
C PHE A 74 6.34 18.12 -20.20
N GLU A 75 5.31 18.75 -19.63
CA GLU A 75 5.03 20.20 -19.80
C GLU A 75 5.09 20.69 -21.27
N GLY A 76 4.57 19.88 -22.21
CA GLY A 76 4.60 20.16 -23.65
C GLY A 76 5.96 19.93 -24.32
N LYS A 77 7.06 19.79 -23.56
CA LYS A 77 8.38 19.40 -24.06
C LYS A 77 8.39 17.91 -24.42
N LYS A 78 9.26 17.53 -25.35
CA LYS A 78 9.44 16.15 -25.83
C LYS A 78 10.93 15.79 -25.76
N TYR A 79 11.23 14.62 -25.22
CA TYR A 79 12.59 14.15 -25.00
C TYR A 79 12.81 12.83 -25.74
N THR A 80 13.81 12.78 -26.63
CA THR A 80 14.19 11.57 -27.36
C THR A 80 15.08 10.65 -26.52
N ALA A 81 15.17 9.38 -26.91
CA ALA A 81 16.03 8.39 -26.27
C ALA A 81 17.48 8.89 -26.16
N VAL A 82 18.06 9.41 -27.26
CA VAL A 82 19.43 9.95 -27.25
C VAL A 82 19.60 11.21 -26.38
N GLN A 83 18.56 12.04 -26.22
CA GLN A 83 18.61 13.21 -25.32
C GLN A 83 18.62 12.79 -23.84
N LEU A 84 17.76 11.84 -23.47
CA LEU A 84 17.69 11.30 -22.11
C LEU A 84 18.97 10.51 -21.77
N GLU A 85 19.50 9.76 -22.73
CA GLU A 85 20.78 9.06 -22.60
C GLU A 85 21.97 10.02 -22.42
N THR A 86 22.01 11.12 -23.18
CA THR A 86 23.05 12.15 -23.02
C THR A 86 23.05 12.70 -21.59
N GLU A 87 21.87 12.94 -21.00
CA GLU A 87 21.75 13.40 -19.62
C GLU A 87 22.10 12.31 -18.60
N ALA A 88 21.63 11.07 -18.80
CA ALA A 88 21.99 9.94 -17.94
C ALA A 88 23.51 9.71 -17.90
N ASN A 89 24.21 9.85 -19.03
CA ASN A 89 25.66 9.76 -19.10
C ASN A 89 26.37 10.96 -18.43
N ARG A 90 25.79 12.17 -18.47
CA ARG A 90 26.29 13.30 -17.65
C ARG A 90 26.20 12.99 -16.16
N ILE A 91 25.07 12.46 -15.68
CA ILE A 91 24.92 12.03 -14.29
C ILE A 91 25.88 10.89 -13.94
N ALA A 92 26.08 9.90 -14.83
CA ALA A 92 27.01 8.80 -14.60
C ALA A 92 28.46 9.30 -14.41
N HIS A 93 28.95 10.17 -15.31
CA HIS A 93 30.28 10.77 -15.18
C HIS A 93 30.41 11.66 -13.94
N TRP A 94 29.38 12.45 -13.61
CA TRP A 94 29.35 13.23 -12.38
C TRP A 94 29.44 12.32 -11.14
N ALA A 95 28.64 11.25 -11.08
CA ALA A 95 28.62 10.32 -9.95
C ALA A 95 29.99 9.67 -9.72
N MET A 96 30.67 9.25 -10.80
CA MET A 96 32.06 8.78 -10.73
C MET A 96 33.02 9.86 -10.22
N SER A 97 32.86 11.12 -10.66
CA SER A 97 33.73 12.24 -10.26
C SER A 97 33.62 12.62 -8.78
N VAL A 98 32.45 12.41 -8.16
CA VAL A 98 32.24 12.59 -6.71
C VAL A 98 32.52 11.32 -5.90
N GLY A 99 33.14 10.30 -6.52
CA GLY A 99 33.64 9.09 -5.85
C GLY A 99 32.60 7.99 -5.59
N LEU A 100 31.42 8.03 -6.23
CA LEU A 100 30.46 6.94 -6.13
C LEU A 100 30.92 5.71 -6.93
N THR A 101 30.77 4.54 -6.32
CA THR A 101 31.22 3.24 -6.83
C THR A 101 30.06 2.24 -6.90
N PRO A 102 30.19 1.11 -7.63
CA PRO A 102 29.18 0.04 -7.62
C PRO A 102 28.83 -0.40 -6.20
N GLY A 103 27.54 -0.39 -5.85
CA GLY A 103 27.05 -0.69 -4.50
C GLY A 103 27.04 0.49 -3.52
N SER A 104 27.56 1.67 -3.90
CA SER A 104 27.26 2.92 -3.17
C SER A 104 25.76 3.20 -3.19
N ILE A 105 25.24 3.86 -2.16
CA ILE A 105 23.81 4.17 -2.04
C ILE A 105 23.59 5.68 -2.06
N VAL A 106 22.70 6.13 -2.94
CA VAL A 106 22.29 7.53 -3.07
C VAL A 106 20.82 7.65 -2.72
N ALA A 107 20.48 8.50 -1.76
CA ALA A 107 19.10 8.90 -1.52
C ALA A 107 18.64 9.86 -2.62
N LEU A 108 17.53 9.55 -3.30
CA LEU A 108 16.99 10.35 -4.40
C LEU A 108 15.56 10.80 -4.03
N LEU A 109 15.38 12.11 -3.86
CA LEU A 109 14.09 12.77 -3.59
C LEU A 109 13.77 13.75 -4.71
N MET A 110 12.79 13.47 -5.55
CA MET A 110 12.45 14.37 -6.65
C MET A 110 10.99 14.16 -7.06
N GLU A 111 10.30 15.22 -7.46
CA GLU A 111 8.96 15.08 -8.01
C GLU A 111 8.98 14.52 -9.44
N ASN A 112 7.79 14.24 -9.98
CA ASN A 112 7.62 13.62 -11.29
C ASN A 112 8.13 14.56 -12.41
N ARG A 113 9.39 14.41 -12.81
CA ARG A 113 10.05 15.19 -13.86
C ARG A 113 11.04 14.34 -14.68
N PRO A 114 11.37 14.69 -15.94
CA PRO A 114 12.29 13.93 -16.78
C PRO A 114 13.66 13.67 -16.13
N GLU A 115 14.11 14.62 -15.31
CA GLU A 115 15.42 14.62 -14.67
C GLU A 115 15.54 13.56 -13.56
N PHE A 116 14.42 13.08 -12.99
CA PHE A 116 14.41 11.93 -12.07
C PHE A 116 14.77 10.63 -12.80
N LEU A 117 14.23 10.43 -14.01
CA LEU A 117 14.51 9.26 -14.83
C LEU A 117 15.98 9.23 -15.26
N THR A 118 16.49 10.34 -15.81
CA THR A 118 17.88 10.41 -16.27
C THR A 118 18.86 10.29 -15.10
N THR A 119 18.53 10.85 -13.94
CA THR A 119 19.32 10.68 -12.70
C THR A 119 19.35 9.22 -12.26
N TRP A 120 18.20 8.56 -12.19
CA TRP A 120 18.13 7.15 -11.79
C TRP A 120 18.89 6.21 -12.74
N ILE A 121 18.76 6.42 -14.06
CA ILE A 121 19.51 5.65 -15.06
C ILE A 121 21.02 5.94 -14.99
N GLY A 122 21.41 7.21 -14.83
CA GLY A 122 22.82 7.60 -14.69
C GLY A 122 23.52 6.99 -13.48
N LEU A 123 22.85 6.97 -12.32
CA LEU A 123 23.31 6.24 -11.15
C LEU A 123 23.37 4.72 -11.40
N SER A 124 22.35 4.16 -12.06
CA SER A 124 22.29 2.73 -12.38
C SER A 124 23.41 2.27 -13.33
N LYS A 125 23.86 3.12 -14.27
CA LYS A 125 25.02 2.87 -15.15
C LYS A 125 26.32 2.69 -14.36
N VAL A 126 26.53 3.49 -13.32
CA VAL A 126 27.68 3.37 -12.39
C VAL A 126 27.52 2.16 -11.43
N GLY A 127 26.34 1.54 -11.38
CA GLY A 127 26.01 0.47 -10.43
C GLY A 127 25.68 1.00 -9.02
N VAL A 128 25.34 2.28 -8.90
CA VAL A 128 24.89 2.91 -7.66
C VAL A 128 23.44 2.52 -7.39
N VAL A 129 23.12 2.22 -6.13
CA VAL A 129 21.74 1.92 -5.70
C VAL A 129 21.04 3.23 -5.34
N ALA A 130 20.04 3.61 -6.13
CA ALA A 130 19.18 4.75 -5.80
C ALA A 130 18.11 4.33 -4.77
N ALA A 131 18.21 4.84 -3.55
CA ALA A 131 17.17 4.78 -2.54
C ALA A 131 16.12 5.86 -2.86
N LEU A 132 15.08 5.47 -3.59
CA LEU A 132 13.98 6.35 -4.00
C LEU A 132 13.11 6.70 -2.79
N ILE A 133 13.12 7.96 -2.36
CA ILE A 133 12.39 8.45 -1.18
C ILE A 133 11.26 9.39 -1.65
N ASN A 134 10.07 9.22 -1.07
CA ASN A 134 8.88 9.98 -1.45
C ASN A 134 8.97 11.42 -0.95
N THR A 135 8.73 12.41 -1.82
CA THR A 135 8.87 13.85 -1.53
C THR A 135 7.91 14.38 -0.45
N HIS A 136 6.78 13.69 -0.21
CA HIS A 136 5.87 14.01 0.90
C HIS A 136 6.34 13.50 2.27
N VAL A 137 7.45 12.76 2.34
CA VAL A 137 8.05 12.29 3.60
C VAL A 137 9.17 13.25 3.99
N ALA A 138 9.05 13.87 5.17
CA ALA A 138 9.90 14.98 5.56
C ALA A 138 10.20 15.00 7.08
N GLU A 139 11.06 15.91 7.51
CA GLU A 139 11.62 15.97 8.88
C GLU A 139 12.08 14.60 9.40
N GLU A 140 11.50 14.15 10.52
CA GLU A 140 11.76 12.87 11.17
C GLU A 140 11.58 11.64 10.26
N GLY A 141 10.61 11.67 9.34
CA GLY A 141 10.39 10.57 8.39
C GLY A 141 11.50 10.49 7.35
N LEU A 142 11.95 11.66 6.89
CA LEU A 142 13.05 11.80 5.94
C LEU A 142 14.39 11.40 6.57
N LEU A 143 14.65 11.84 7.81
CA LEU A 143 15.79 11.37 8.61
C LEU A 143 15.78 9.85 8.78
N HIS A 144 14.61 9.26 9.06
CA HIS A 144 14.49 7.80 9.17
C HIS A 144 14.78 7.11 7.82
N CYS A 145 14.20 7.57 6.71
CA CYS A 145 14.45 7.00 5.37
C CYS A 145 15.91 7.14 4.94
N ILE A 146 16.52 8.33 5.07
CA ILE A 146 17.94 8.54 4.79
C ILE A 146 18.80 7.66 5.70
N ASN A 147 18.50 7.60 7.01
CA ASN A 147 19.31 6.81 7.93
C ASN A 147 19.23 5.30 7.63
N VAL A 148 18.02 4.75 7.46
CA VAL A 148 17.79 3.33 7.14
C VAL A 148 18.38 2.94 5.78
N SER A 149 18.31 3.82 4.77
CA SER A 149 18.88 3.54 3.44
C SER A 149 20.39 3.33 3.42
N ASP A 150 21.11 3.72 4.47
CA ASP A 150 22.58 3.79 4.52
C ASP A 150 23.23 4.62 3.40
N ALA A 151 22.47 5.56 2.80
CA ALA A 151 22.98 6.46 1.78
C ALA A 151 24.22 7.24 2.26
N SER A 152 25.16 7.47 1.33
CA SER A 152 26.36 8.31 1.51
C SER A 152 26.21 9.68 0.83
N VAL A 153 25.27 9.83 -0.09
CA VAL A 153 24.96 11.09 -0.79
C VAL A 153 23.44 11.23 -0.90
N VAL A 154 22.94 12.47 -0.82
CA VAL A 154 21.55 12.81 -1.15
C VAL A 154 21.51 13.69 -2.40
N ILE A 155 20.72 13.30 -3.39
CA ILE A 155 20.31 14.15 -4.51
C ILE A 155 18.84 14.49 -4.28
N PHE A 156 18.50 15.77 -4.33
CA PHE A 156 17.12 16.22 -4.21
C PHE A 156 16.73 17.31 -5.21
N GLY A 157 15.53 17.20 -5.76
CA GLY A 157 14.84 18.33 -6.35
C GLY A 157 14.56 19.39 -5.29
N ALA A 158 14.61 20.68 -5.64
CA ALA A 158 14.48 21.75 -4.66
C ALA A 158 13.05 21.98 -4.17
N GLU A 159 12.06 21.35 -4.80
CA GLU A 159 10.75 21.04 -4.23
C GLU A 159 10.87 20.30 -2.88
N CYS A 160 12.04 19.70 -2.60
CA CYS A 160 12.44 19.11 -1.32
C CYS A 160 13.55 19.88 -0.57
N THR A 161 14.04 21.02 -1.07
CA THR A 161 15.18 21.78 -0.47
C THR A 161 14.94 22.12 0.98
N GLU A 162 13.73 22.56 1.30
CA GLU A 162 13.46 23.16 2.59
C GLU A 162 13.02 22.08 3.61
N GLN A 163 12.45 20.97 3.14
CA GLN A 163 12.31 19.69 3.85
C GLN A 163 13.69 19.15 4.23
N MET A 164 14.66 19.20 3.30
CA MET A 164 16.06 18.85 3.53
C MET A 164 16.74 19.81 4.51
N HIS A 165 16.44 21.11 4.47
CA HIS A 165 16.95 22.10 5.43
C HIS A 165 16.51 21.77 6.87
N ARG A 166 15.28 21.26 7.09
CA ARG A 166 14.81 20.86 8.44
C ARG A 166 15.56 19.67 9.04
N VAL A 167 16.29 18.90 8.22
CA VAL A 167 17.02 17.71 8.65
C VAL A 167 18.55 17.87 8.58
N LEU A 168 19.04 18.96 8.00
CA LEU A 168 20.44 19.20 7.65
C LEU A 168 21.41 18.95 8.82
N ASP A 169 21.21 19.64 9.94
CA ASP A 169 22.05 19.54 11.16
C ASP A 169 21.97 18.17 11.86
N ARG A 170 21.07 17.30 11.40
CA ARG A 170 20.73 15.99 11.98
C ARG A 170 21.03 14.83 11.03
N LEU A 171 21.57 15.11 9.83
CA LEU A 171 21.94 14.07 8.88
C LEU A 171 23.06 13.18 9.45
N PRO A 172 23.08 11.87 9.11
CA PRO A 172 24.16 10.99 9.51
C PRO A 172 25.53 11.50 9.03
N PRO A 173 26.60 11.51 9.86
CA PRO A 173 27.94 12.01 9.47
C PRO A 173 28.61 11.30 8.29
N ARG A 174 28.02 10.21 7.78
CA ARG A 174 28.43 9.52 6.55
C ARG A 174 27.94 10.19 5.26
N ILE A 175 27.06 11.19 5.34
CA ILE A 175 26.58 11.93 4.18
C ILE A 175 27.71 12.87 3.72
N SER A 176 28.42 12.48 2.67
CA SER A 176 29.58 13.20 2.12
C SER A 176 29.20 14.30 1.13
N GLY A 177 27.94 14.35 0.67
CA GLY A 177 27.46 15.37 -0.25
C GLY A 177 25.94 15.48 -0.33
N LEU A 178 25.49 16.71 -0.55
CA LEU A 178 24.11 17.11 -0.80
C LEU A 178 24.04 17.86 -2.12
N TYR A 179 23.18 17.44 -3.03
CA TYR A 179 23.08 17.99 -4.39
C TYR A 179 21.64 18.37 -4.72
N VAL A 180 21.46 19.59 -5.23
CA VAL A 180 20.16 20.25 -5.37
C VAL A 180 19.79 20.46 -6.83
N TYR A 181 18.52 20.25 -7.18
CA TYR A 181 17.95 20.45 -8.52
C TYR A 181 16.81 21.49 -8.45
N ASN A 182 17.12 22.78 -8.62
CA ASN A 182 16.23 23.95 -8.35
C ASN A 182 14.81 23.89 -9.00
N ASP A 183 13.74 24.49 -8.47
CA ASP A 183 13.52 25.54 -7.42
C ASP A 183 12.57 25.09 -6.23
N VAL A 184 12.20 25.99 -5.28
CA VAL A 184 12.21 25.76 -3.79
C VAL A 184 10.83 25.66 -3.01
N HIS A 185 10.74 24.90 -1.87
CA HIS A 185 10.00 25.17 -0.55
C HIS A 185 9.30 23.95 0.22
N THR A 186 8.95 24.04 1.56
CA THR A 186 8.73 22.97 2.64
C THR A 186 7.52 21.94 2.61
N VAL A 187 7.35 20.82 3.42
CA VAL A 187 7.07 20.62 4.92
C VAL A 187 7.53 19.28 5.67
N ALA A 188 6.68 18.26 6.06
CA ALA A 188 6.88 17.17 7.13
C ALA A 188 5.95 15.88 6.97
N VAL A 189 5.88 14.69 7.68
CA VAL A 189 6.49 14.03 8.91
C VAL A 189 6.61 12.42 8.93
N LYS A 190 6.06 11.58 9.88
CA LYS A 190 6.55 10.18 10.31
C LYS A 190 5.56 9.04 10.82
N ASP A 191 6.07 7.79 11.09
CA ASP A 191 5.74 6.69 12.10
C ASP A 191 5.10 5.26 11.78
N HIS A 192 5.13 4.28 12.75
CA HIS A 192 5.14 2.76 12.60
C HIS A 192 3.98 1.86 13.23
N CYS A 193 4.04 0.48 13.19
CA CYS A 193 2.96 -0.50 13.60
C CYS A 193 3.33 -1.99 14.04
N PHE A 194 2.35 -2.92 14.28
CA PHE A 194 2.44 -4.26 15.02
C PHE A 194 1.90 -5.59 14.31
N ASN A 195 1.55 -6.70 15.05
CA ASN A 195 1.62 -8.15 14.64
C ASN A 195 0.36 -9.09 14.95
N ILE A 196 0.38 -10.42 14.64
CA ILE A 196 -0.80 -11.37 14.55
C ILE A 196 -0.60 -12.83 15.09
N LYS A 197 -1.68 -13.65 15.12
CA LYS A 197 -1.76 -15.11 15.41
C LYS A 197 -2.53 -15.91 14.32
N TYR A 198 -2.20 -17.19 14.10
CA TYR A 198 -2.80 -18.06 13.05
C TYR A 198 -3.48 -19.34 13.57
N CYS A 199 -4.36 -19.93 12.75
CA CYS A 199 -4.93 -21.28 12.91
C CYS A 199 -4.03 -22.36 12.26
N ARG A 200 -3.91 -23.53 12.89
CA ARG A 200 -3.04 -24.64 12.45
C ARG A 200 -3.72 -26.01 12.62
N ASP A 201 -3.26 -26.99 11.85
CA ASP A 201 -3.68 -28.40 11.90
C ASP A 201 -2.93 -29.19 13.00
N ALA A 202 -3.20 -30.50 13.10
CA ALA A 202 -2.56 -31.38 14.08
C ALA A 202 -1.05 -31.59 13.84
N ASN A 203 -0.54 -31.31 12.64
CA ASN A 203 0.88 -31.36 12.30
C ASN A 203 1.59 -30.01 12.55
N GLY A 204 0.83 -28.97 12.91
CA GLY A 204 1.34 -27.61 13.07
C GLY A 204 1.42 -26.81 11.77
N HIS A 205 0.94 -27.30 10.64
CA HIS A 205 0.81 -26.51 9.39
C HIS A 205 -0.40 -25.58 9.46
N LEU A 206 -0.40 -24.48 8.71
CA LEU A 206 -1.54 -23.60 8.52
C LEU A 206 -2.69 -24.35 7.83
N ILE A 207 -3.92 -24.02 8.24
CA ILE A 207 -5.13 -24.45 7.53
C ILE A 207 -5.44 -23.38 6.48
N GLN A 208 -5.61 -23.78 5.22
CA GLN A 208 -6.05 -22.86 4.16
C GLN A 208 -7.50 -22.43 4.40
N CYS A 209 -7.77 -21.13 4.31
CA CYS A 209 -9.12 -20.57 4.43
C CYS A 209 -10.08 -21.17 3.41
N ALA A 210 -11.25 -21.61 3.88
CA ALA A 210 -12.35 -22.05 3.02
C ALA A 210 -12.99 -20.88 2.27
N VAL A 211 -13.70 -21.17 1.19
CA VAL A 211 -14.44 -20.16 0.42
C VAL A 211 -15.44 -19.44 1.34
N GLY A 212 -15.51 -18.12 1.23
CA GLY A 212 -16.33 -17.26 2.09
C GLY A 212 -15.72 -16.93 3.45
N THR A 213 -14.62 -17.58 3.88
CA THR A 213 -13.92 -17.21 5.12
C THR A 213 -12.86 -16.14 4.89
N VAL A 214 -12.57 -15.34 5.92
CA VAL A 214 -11.52 -14.31 5.90
C VAL A 214 -10.18 -14.93 6.30
N GLY A 215 -9.10 -14.54 5.63
CA GLY A 215 -7.72 -14.91 5.97
C GLY A 215 -6.70 -13.87 5.50
N GLU A 216 -5.46 -13.98 5.96
CA GLU A 216 -4.36 -13.17 5.42
C GLU A 216 -3.91 -13.71 4.07
N LEU A 217 -3.67 -12.82 3.10
CA LEU A 217 -3.04 -13.20 1.84
C LEU A 217 -1.55 -13.52 2.07
N LEU A 218 -1.17 -14.77 1.86
CA LEU A 218 0.23 -15.22 1.91
C LEU A 218 0.75 -15.45 0.49
N LEU A 219 1.90 -14.85 0.15
CA LEU A 219 2.51 -14.97 -1.17
C LEU A 219 3.71 -15.95 -1.13
N PRO A 220 3.79 -16.98 -2.00
CA PRO A 220 4.85 -17.98 -1.93
C PRO A 220 6.20 -17.38 -2.37
N VAL A 221 7.20 -17.43 -1.50
CA VAL A 221 8.57 -16.96 -1.79
C VAL A 221 9.33 -18.07 -2.49
N ARG A 222 9.85 -17.79 -3.68
CA ARG A 222 10.53 -18.78 -4.55
C ARG A 222 11.90 -18.25 -4.94
N SER A 223 12.95 -18.79 -4.32
CA SER A 223 14.35 -18.41 -4.57
C SER A 223 14.77 -18.47 -6.04
N TYR A 224 14.17 -19.36 -6.83
CA TYR A 224 14.41 -19.53 -8.27
C TYR A 224 13.61 -18.58 -9.19
N SER A 225 12.74 -17.72 -8.65
CA SER A 225 11.88 -16.82 -9.43
C SER A 225 12.11 -15.37 -9.02
N PRO A 226 12.66 -14.51 -9.90
CA PRO A 226 12.99 -13.12 -9.53
C PRO A 226 11.75 -12.32 -9.11
N MET A 227 10.58 -12.60 -9.70
CA MET A 227 9.30 -11.97 -9.34
C MET A 227 8.76 -12.38 -7.95
N HIS A 228 9.26 -13.48 -7.39
CA HIS A 228 8.80 -14.04 -6.11
C HIS A 228 9.95 -14.15 -5.08
N LYS A 229 11.04 -13.39 -5.28
CA LYS A 229 12.18 -13.33 -4.37
C LYS A 229 12.03 -12.13 -3.43
N PHE A 230 11.63 -12.38 -2.18
CA PHE A 230 11.81 -11.39 -1.12
C PHE A 230 13.29 -11.38 -0.72
N GLN A 231 13.91 -10.19 -0.65
CA GLN A 231 15.34 -10.03 -0.32
C GLN A 231 15.58 -9.64 1.15
N GLY A 232 14.51 -9.47 1.93
CA GLY A 232 14.56 -8.85 3.26
C GLY A 232 14.27 -7.35 3.22
N TYR A 233 14.09 -6.78 4.40
CA TYR A 233 14.25 -5.36 4.67
C TYR A 233 15.74 -5.07 4.86
N PHE A 234 16.22 -3.98 4.28
CA PHE A 234 17.64 -3.66 4.22
C PHE A 234 18.23 -3.44 5.63
N LYS A 235 19.26 -4.23 5.96
CA LYS A 235 19.93 -4.30 7.29
C LYS A 235 19.03 -4.64 8.48
N ASP A 236 17.80 -5.13 8.26
CA ASP A 236 16.89 -5.55 9.34
C ASP A 236 16.43 -7.00 9.13
N ASP A 237 17.33 -7.94 9.43
CA ASP A 237 17.07 -9.38 9.38
C ASP A 237 15.96 -9.80 10.35
N ALA A 238 15.79 -9.06 11.45
CA ALA A 238 14.76 -9.34 12.45
C ALA A 238 13.36 -9.06 11.89
N ALA A 239 13.11 -7.85 11.38
CA ALA A 239 11.85 -7.52 10.71
C ALA A 239 11.65 -8.37 9.44
N SER A 240 12.72 -8.67 8.70
CA SER A 240 12.69 -9.60 7.55
C SER A 240 12.15 -10.97 7.95
N ALA A 241 12.66 -11.54 9.05
CA ALA A 241 12.18 -12.81 9.60
C ALA A 241 10.72 -12.72 10.05
N THR A 242 10.27 -11.60 10.64
CA THR A 242 8.84 -11.45 11.01
C THR A 242 7.89 -11.46 9.80
N LYS A 243 8.37 -11.17 8.59
CA LYS A 243 7.59 -11.20 7.34
C LYS A 243 7.64 -12.53 6.61
N LEU A 244 8.51 -13.45 7.02
CA LEU A 244 8.61 -14.78 6.43
C LEU A 244 7.94 -15.84 7.32
N LEU A 245 7.25 -16.77 6.67
CA LEU A 245 6.64 -17.93 7.30
C LEU A 245 7.15 -19.19 6.60
N ALA A 246 8.08 -19.89 7.24
CA ALA A 246 8.63 -21.15 6.77
C ALA A 246 7.83 -22.34 7.32
N ASN A 247 7.64 -23.39 6.52
CA ASN A 247 6.78 -24.53 6.86
C ASN A 247 5.35 -24.07 7.18
N ALA A 248 4.82 -23.18 6.34
CA ALA A 248 3.47 -22.66 6.40
C ALA A 248 2.45 -23.79 6.16
N PHE A 249 2.43 -24.42 4.98
CA PHE A 249 1.46 -25.47 4.63
C PHE A 249 2.09 -26.86 4.50
N GLN A 250 3.39 -26.92 4.20
CA GLN A 250 4.19 -28.15 4.15
C GLN A 250 5.66 -27.88 4.51
N LYS A 251 6.35 -28.91 4.99
CA LYS A 251 7.79 -28.82 5.31
C LYS A 251 8.60 -28.33 4.10
N GLY A 252 9.43 -27.31 4.32
CA GLY A 252 10.32 -26.73 3.31
C GLY A 252 9.70 -25.66 2.40
N ASP A 253 8.42 -25.30 2.58
CA ASP A 253 7.87 -24.11 1.92
C ASP A 253 8.27 -22.80 2.64
N LEU A 254 8.05 -21.68 1.97
CA LEU A 254 8.31 -20.33 2.48
C LEU A 254 7.30 -19.34 1.90
N TYR A 255 6.68 -18.54 2.75
CA TYR A 255 5.67 -17.55 2.37
C TYR A 255 5.98 -16.16 2.95
N PHE A 256 5.62 -15.11 2.21
CA PHE A 256 5.65 -13.72 2.63
C PHE A 256 4.29 -13.30 3.19
N ARG A 257 4.32 -12.63 4.34
CA ARG A 257 3.17 -12.16 5.11
C ARG A 257 2.81 -10.73 4.70
N THR A 258 1.76 -10.57 3.89
CA THR A 258 1.33 -9.25 3.39
C THR A 258 0.85 -8.34 4.52
N GLY A 259 0.11 -8.89 5.49
CA GLY A 259 -0.69 -8.12 6.45
C GLY A 259 -2.02 -7.62 5.91
N ASP A 260 -2.42 -8.01 4.69
CA ASP A 260 -3.71 -7.68 4.09
C ASP A 260 -4.68 -8.87 4.22
N LEU A 261 -5.89 -8.62 4.72
CA LEU A 261 -6.94 -9.64 4.90
C LEU A 261 -7.86 -9.68 3.68
N PHE A 262 -8.17 -10.88 3.23
CA PHE A 262 -9.03 -11.14 2.07
C PHE A 262 -10.07 -12.22 2.36
N ARG A 263 -11.18 -12.16 1.62
CA ARG A 263 -12.19 -13.20 1.49
C ARG A 263 -12.31 -13.60 0.02
N MET A 264 -12.33 -14.90 -0.27
CA MET A 264 -12.50 -15.42 -1.64
C MET A 264 -13.91 -15.98 -1.83
N ASP A 265 -14.53 -15.79 -3.00
CA ASP A 265 -15.82 -16.38 -3.35
C ASP A 265 -15.74 -17.65 -4.22
N ASN A 266 -16.90 -18.24 -4.55
CA ASN A 266 -17.01 -19.45 -5.38
C ASN A 266 -16.49 -19.25 -6.82
N HIS A 267 -16.31 -18.01 -7.27
CA HIS A 267 -15.77 -17.65 -8.58
C HIS A 267 -14.28 -17.26 -8.50
N ARG A 268 -13.60 -17.56 -7.38
CA ARG A 268 -12.20 -17.21 -7.09
C ARG A 268 -11.92 -15.70 -7.10
N ARG A 269 -12.94 -14.86 -6.94
CA ARG A 269 -12.77 -13.40 -6.81
C ARG A 269 -12.31 -13.10 -5.39
N PHE A 270 -11.25 -12.31 -5.27
CA PHE A 270 -10.68 -11.87 -4.00
C PHE A 270 -11.26 -10.51 -3.61
N TYR A 271 -11.85 -10.44 -2.43
CA TYR A 271 -12.38 -9.21 -1.83
C TYR A 271 -11.46 -8.83 -0.68
N PHE A 272 -10.86 -7.63 -0.75
CA PHE A 272 -10.11 -7.06 0.37
C PHE A 272 -11.07 -6.75 1.52
N VAL A 273 -10.69 -7.11 2.75
CA VAL A 273 -11.53 -6.97 3.95
C VAL A 273 -11.02 -5.83 4.83
N ASP A 274 -9.74 -5.89 5.23
CA ASP A 274 -9.03 -4.81 5.94
C ASP A 274 -7.53 -5.14 5.97
N ARG A 275 -6.71 -4.28 6.57
CA ARG A 275 -5.40 -4.70 7.09
C ARG A 275 -5.50 -5.31 8.46
N VAL A 276 -4.68 -6.34 8.67
CA VAL A 276 -4.35 -6.93 9.96
C VAL A 276 -4.16 -5.87 11.06
N GLY A 277 -3.27 -4.90 10.82
CA GLY A 277 -2.95 -3.82 11.77
C GLY A 277 -4.00 -2.71 11.86
N ASP A 278 -5.05 -2.77 11.04
CA ASP A 278 -6.17 -1.84 11.08
C ASP A 278 -7.40 -2.38 11.80
N THR A 279 -7.68 -3.68 11.68
CA THR A 279 -8.73 -4.38 12.45
C THR A 279 -8.55 -4.21 13.95
N PHE A 280 -9.64 -4.32 14.69
CA PHE A 280 -9.61 -4.29 16.16
C PHE A 280 -10.60 -5.27 16.77
N ARG A 281 -10.36 -5.65 18.03
CA ARG A 281 -11.25 -6.54 18.80
C ARG A 281 -12.01 -5.74 19.87
N TRP A 282 -13.33 -5.89 19.95
CA TRP A 282 -14.19 -5.23 20.93
C TRP A 282 -15.15 -6.23 21.56
N ASN A 283 -15.24 -6.24 22.90
CA ASN A 283 -16.06 -7.18 23.68
C ASN A 283 -15.88 -8.68 23.29
N GLY A 284 -14.72 -9.05 22.73
CA GLY A 284 -14.40 -10.39 22.24
C GLY A 284 -14.45 -10.55 20.72
N GLU A 285 -15.27 -9.76 20.03
CA GLU A 285 -15.52 -9.84 18.58
C GLU A 285 -14.51 -9.04 17.77
N ASN A 286 -14.19 -9.48 16.56
CA ASN A 286 -13.31 -8.76 15.64
C ASN A 286 -14.12 -7.83 14.72
N VAL A 287 -13.58 -6.63 14.45
CA VAL A 287 -14.20 -5.60 13.62
C VAL A 287 -13.25 -5.19 12.50
N ALA A 288 -13.69 -5.32 11.26
CA ALA A 288 -13.04 -4.77 10.07
C ALA A 288 -13.41 -3.29 9.91
N THR A 289 -12.41 -2.42 9.87
CA THR A 289 -12.61 -0.97 9.78
C THR A 289 -13.18 -0.55 8.43
N CYS A 290 -12.77 -1.21 7.34
CA CYS A 290 -13.26 -0.90 6.00
C CYS A 290 -14.72 -1.31 5.81
N GLU A 291 -15.13 -2.51 6.26
CA GLU A 291 -16.55 -2.94 6.19
C GLU A 291 -17.48 -2.01 6.98
N VAL A 292 -17.05 -1.53 8.16
CA VAL A 292 -17.80 -0.54 8.95
C VAL A 292 -17.83 0.83 8.26
N ALA A 293 -16.74 1.26 7.61
CA ALA A 293 -16.72 2.52 6.85
C ALA A 293 -17.63 2.47 5.61
N GLU A 294 -17.60 1.38 4.85
CA GLU A 294 -18.42 1.16 3.66
C GLU A 294 -19.91 1.01 4.00
N ALA A 295 -20.25 0.32 5.09
CA ALA A 295 -21.64 0.20 5.55
C ALA A 295 -22.25 1.54 6.02
N LEU A 296 -21.41 2.51 6.41
CA LEU A 296 -21.82 3.81 6.96
C LEU A 296 -21.68 4.99 5.99
N SER A 297 -20.81 4.90 4.97
CA SER A 297 -20.62 5.96 3.98
C SER A 297 -21.86 6.26 3.12
N GLY A 298 -22.80 5.32 3.05
CA GLY A 298 -24.09 5.49 2.38
C GLY A 298 -25.12 6.36 3.12
N PHE A 299 -24.76 6.99 4.25
CA PHE A 299 -25.67 7.89 4.97
C PHE A 299 -25.58 9.35 4.45
N PRO A 300 -26.71 10.01 4.13
CA PRO A 300 -26.70 11.38 3.62
C PRO A 300 -26.04 12.40 4.56
N GLY A 301 -25.22 13.29 4.01
CA GLY A 301 -24.55 14.37 4.76
C GLY A 301 -23.13 14.05 5.24
N ILE A 302 -22.65 12.81 5.07
CA ILE A 302 -21.25 12.44 5.32
C ILE A 302 -20.45 12.58 4.02
N SER A 303 -19.36 13.34 4.04
CA SER A 303 -18.45 13.52 2.90
C SER A 303 -17.26 12.56 2.91
N ASP A 304 -16.80 12.16 4.09
CA ASP A 304 -15.70 11.21 4.29
C ASP A 304 -15.86 10.52 5.66
N ILE A 305 -15.38 9.28 5.78
CA ILE A 305 -15.43 8.45 7.00
C ILE A 305 -14.18 7.57 7.14
N CYS A 306 -13.55 7.61 8.32
CA CYS A 306 -12.40 6.80 8.69
C CYS A 306 -12.67 6.08 10.02
N VAL A 307 -12.77 4.75 9.98
CA VAL A 307 -13.03 3.92 11.16
C VAL A 307 -11.71 3.36 11.73
N TYR A 308 -11.61 3.30 13.06
CA TYR A 308 -10.45 2.79 13.78
C TYR A 308 -10.82 2.38 15.22
N GLY A 309 -10.03 1.46 15.80
CA GLY A 309 -10.17 1.06 17.20
C GLY A 309 -9.35 1.93 18.16
N VAL A 310 -9.99 2.53 19.17
CA VAL A 310 -9.35 3.31 20.25
C VAL A 310 -9.30 2.54 21.56
N ALA A 311 -8.19 2.63 22.30
CA ALA A 311 -8.09 2.03 23.62
C ALA A 311 -8.88 2.86 24.66
N LEU A 312 -9.51 2.20 25.63
CA LEU A 312 -10.19 2.85 26.76
C LEU A 312 -9.55 2.42 28.09
N PRO A 313 -9.58 3.27 29.14
CA PRO A 313 -9.03 2.90 30.45
C PRO A 313 -9.68 1.64 31.03
N GLY A 314 -8.85 0.72 31.56
CA GLY A 314 -9.32 -0.46 32.28
C GLY A 314 -10.03 -1.54 31.44
N ARG A 315 -9.97 -1.47 30.10
CA ARG A 315 -10.63 -2.43 29.19
C ARG A 315 -9.62 -3.15 28.29
N ASP A 316 -9.83 -4.44 28.07
CA ASP A 316 -9.21 -5.21 26.98
C ASP A 316 -9.91 -4.90 25.65
N GLY A 317 -9.18 -5.03 24.54
CA GLY A 317 -9.63 -4.65 23.21
C GLY A 317 -9.59 -3.13 22.95
N ARG A 318 -10.37 -2.69 21.97
CA ARG A 318 -10.48 -1.30 21.53
C ARG A 318 -11.92 -0.98 21.16
N ALA A 319 -12.45 0.15 21.58
CA ALA A 319 -13.78 0.60 21.17
C ALA A 319 -13.74 1.09 19.71
N GLY A 320 -14.80 0.82 18.95
CA GLY A 320 -14.95 1.35 17.60
C GLY A 320 -15.18 2.86 17.60
N MET A 321 -14.42 3.58 16.78
CA MET A 321 -14.53 5.02 16.59
C MET A 321 -14.52 5.36 15.10
N ALA A 322 -15.32 6.34 14.69
CA ALA A 322 -15.32 6.87 13.33
C ALA A 322 -14.98 8.37 13.33
N ALA A 323 -13.89 8.76 12.68
CA ALA A 323 -13.69 10.15 12.27
C ALA A 323 -14.50 10.41 11.01
N MET A 324 -15.23 11.52 10.92
CA MET A 324 -16.15 11.81 9.82
C MET A 324 -16.12 13.29 9.45
N VAL A 325 -16.24 13.58 8.15
CA VAL A 325 -16.44 14.94 7.63
C VAL A 325 -17.93 15.14 7.34
N PHE A 326 -18.53 16.11 8.01
CA PHE A 326 -19.92 16.57 7.82
C PHE A 326 -20.05 17.99 8.38
N GLU A 327 -21.05 18.75 7.96
CA GLU A 327 -21.39 20.06 8.57
C GLU A 327 -22.38 19.88 9.73
N SER A 328 -23.57 19.38 9.38
CA SER A 328 -24.65 18.97 10.30
C SER A 328 -25.06 17.53 9.99
N LEU A 329 -25.43 16.77 11.03
CA LEU A 329 -25.80 15.36 10.93
C LEU A 329 -26.93 15.07 11.92
N ASP A 330 -27.97 14.37 11.46
CA ASP A 330 -29.02 13.84 12.34
C ASP A 330 -28.45 12.63 13.10
N MET A 331 -28.08 12.87 14.36
CA MET A 331 -27.47 11.87 15.25
C MET A 331 -28.42 10.71 15.61
N ASP A 332 -29.73 10.97 15.60
CA ASP A 332 -30.78 10.01 15.88
C ASP A 332 -30.98 9.07 14.68
N ALA A 333 -31.12 9.64 13.48
CA ALA A 333 -31.22 8.88 12.24
C ALA A 333 -29.92 8.13 11.93
N PHE A 334 -28.76 8.73 12.20
CA PHE A 334 -27.47 8.06 12.00
C PHE A 334 -27.25 6.90 12.97
N ALA A 335 -27.60 7.06 14.26
CA ALA A 335 -27.55 5.95 15.23
C ALA A 335 -28.44 4.77 14.83
N LYS A 336 -29.68 5.07 14.38
CA LYS A 336 -30.63 4.07 13.88
C LYS A 336 -30.11 3.40 12.59
N PHE A 337 -29.51 4.17 11.68
CA PHE A 337 -28.89 3.65 10.47
C PHE A 337 -27.73 2.70 10.80
N CYS A 338 -26.81 3.11 11.68
CA CYS A 338 -25.70 2.25 12.14
C CYS A 338 -26.20 0.89 12.64
N LEU A 339 -27.18 0.90 13.55
CA LEU A 339 -27.76 -0.31 14.14
C LEU A 339 -28.60 -1.14 13.13
N SER A 340 -29.04 -0.56 12.02
CA SER A 340 -29.69 -1.28 10.91
C SER A 340 -28.72 -1.95 9.95
N LYS A 341 -27.46 -1.49 9.91
CA LYS A 341 -26.42 -1.93 8.97
C LYS A 341 -25.37 -2.85 9.58
N LEU A 342 -25.13 -2.73 10.89
CA LEU A 342 -24.00 -3.35 11.57
C LEU A 342 -24.44 -4.11 12.83
N PRO A 343 -23.77 -5.23 13.18
CA PRO A 343 -23.99 -5.87 14.47
C PRO A 343 -23.55 -4.95 15.62
N SER A 344 -24.17 -5.12 16.78
CA SER A 344 -24.09 -4.18 17.92
C SER A 344 -22.70 -3.97 18.55
N TYR A 345 -21.72 -4.82 18.18
CA TYR A 345 -20.30 -4.71 18.54
C TYR A 345 -19.45 -3.94 17.51
N ALA A 346 -19.88 -3.87 16.24
CA ALA A 346 -19.15 -3.21 15.15
C ALA A 346 -19.59 -1.75 14.95
N VAL A 347 -20.80 -1.39 15.40
CA VAL A 347 -21.27 0.01 15.46
C VAL A 347 -20.27 0.85 16.27
N PRO A 348 -19.76 1.99 15.73
CA PRO A 348 -18.90 2.89 16.46
C PRO A 348 -19.53 3.34 17.79
N ARG A 349 -18.80 3.18 18.90
CA ARG A 349 -19.23 3.73 20.20
C ARG A 349 -18.93 5.23 20.29
N PHE A 350 -17.97 5.73 19.49
CA PHE A 350 -17.61 7.14 19.41
C PHE A 350 -17.56 7.66 17.97
N LEU A 351 -17.86 8.94 17.78
CA LEU A 351 -17.63 9.68 16.53
C LEU A 351 -16.70 10.86 16.81
N ARG A 352 -15.88 11.26 15.82
CA ARG A 352 -15.11 12.51 15.83
C ARG A 352 -15.43 13.28 14.56
N GLN A 353 -16.11 14.41 14.68
CA GLN A 353 -16.27 15.33 13.56
C GLN A 353 -14.95 16.05 13.32
N VAL A 354 -14.41 15.93 12.11
CA VAL A 354 -13.19 16.63 11.65
C VAL A 354 -13.54 17.55 10.48
N PRO A 355 -12.88 18.71 10.33
CA PRO A 355 -13.17 19.64 9.24
C PRO A 355 -12.76 19.11 7.86
N ALA A 356 -11.73 18.25 7.81
CA ALA A 356 -11.29 17.52 6.64
C ALA A 356 -10.60 16.22 7.06
N MET A 357 -10.56 15.22 6.17
CA MET A 357 -9.81 13.98 6.42
C MET A 357 -8.36 14.15 5.99
N HIS A 358 -7.41 13.83 6.87
CA HIS A 358 -5.99 13.83 6.52
C HIS A 358 -5.60 12.51 5.84
N VAL A 359 -5.01 12.61 4.64
CA VAL A 359 -4.53 11.48 3.86
C VAL A 359 -3.04 11.65 3.53
N THR A 360 -2.33 10.53 3.55
CA THR A 360 -0.95 10.43 3.04
C THR A 360 -0.87 10.71 1.54
N GLY A 361 0.32 11.00 1.01
CA GLY A 361 0.59 11.10 -0.44
C GLY A 361 0.36 9.80 -1.26
N THR A 362 -0.30 8.79 -0.70
CA THR A 362 -0.87 7.63 -1.44
C THR A 362 -2.40 7.52 -1.27
N MET A 363 -3.05 8.63 -0.91
CA MET A 363 -4.49 8.77 -0.65
C MET A 363 -5.06 7.83 0.43
N LYS A 364 -4.23 7.42 1.40
CA LYS A 364 -4.63 6.58 2.54
C LYS A 364 -4.76 7.42 3.80
N HIS A 365 -5.87 7.26 4.53
CA HIS A 365 -6.19 8.03 5.73
C HIS A 365 -5.14 7.82 6.84
N GLU A 366 -4.80 8.86 7.60
CA GLU A 366 -3.82 8.82 8.68
C GLU A 366 -4.34 8.13 9.97
N LYS A 367 -4.82 6.88 9.85
CA LYS A 367 -5.41 6.09 10.96
C LYS A 367 -4.53 6.04 12.22
N ALA A 368 -3.20 6.09 12.09
CA ALA A 368 -2.28 6.11 13.23
C ALA A 368 -2.42 7.37 14.12
N LYS A 369 -2.52 8.55 13.50
CA LYS A 369 -2.70 9.85 14.15
C LYS A 369 -4.05 9.92 14.88
N LEU A 370 -5.11 9.48 14.21
CA LEU A 370 -6.47 9.36 14.76
C LEU A 370 -6.53 8.39 15.96
N ARG A 371 -5.83 7.24 15.88
CA ARG A 371 -5.69 6.29 17.00
C ARG A 371 -4.94 6.86 18.20
N ALA A 372 -3.94 7.72 17.97
CA ALA A 372 -3.14 8.35 19.02
C ALA A 372 -3.93 9.45 19.77
N GLN A 373 -4.76 10.22 19.07
CA GLN A 373 -5.73 11.15 19.68
C GLN A 373 -6.77 10.41 20.54
N GLY A 374 -7.18 9.22 20.11
CA GLY A 374 -8.19 8.43 20.81
C GLY A 374 -9.51 9.20 20.97
N VAL A 375 -10.06 9.17 22.19
CA VAL A 375 -11.29 9.90 22.58
C VAL A 375 -11.02 11.27 23.22
N GLN A 376 -9.81 11.82 23.10
CA GLN A 376 -9.47 13.13 23.67
C GLN A 376 -10.22 14.28 22.97
N LEU A 377 -10.63 15.28 23.75
CA LEU A 377 -11.41 16.46 23.30
C LEU A 377 -10.52 17.64 22.87
N SER A 378 -9.21 17.42 22.74
CA SER A 378 -8.24 18.44 22.33
C SER A 378 -8.32 18.75 20.83
N GLY A 379 -7.99 19.99 20.45
CA GLY A 379 -7.86 20.42 19.04
C GLY A 379 -9.10 21.08 18.42
N GLY A 380 -10.24 21.13 19.11
CA GLY A 380 -11.47 21.75 18.61
C GLY A 380 -12.41 20.81 17.84
N ASP A 381 -12.00 19.55 17.64
CA ASP A 381 -12.86 18.48 17.12
C ASP A 381 -14.08 18.25 18.04
N ARG A 382 -15.25 18.00 17.46
CA ARG A 382 -16.44 17.58 18.22
C ARG A 382 -16.48 16.05 18.31
N VAL A 383 -16.34 15.51 19.52
CA VAL A 383 -16.45 14.07 19.78
C VAL A 383 -17.85 13.75 20.33
N PHE A 384 -18.42 12.63 19.90
CA PHE A 384 -19.74 12.15 20.33
C PHE A 384 -19.64 10.68 20.79
N TYR A 385 -20.57 10.23 21.62
CA TYR A 385 -20.73 8.83 22.02
C TYR A 385 -22.15 8.33 21.76
N LEU A 386 -22.30 7.07 21.34
CA LEU A 386 -23.62 6.49 21.09
C LEU A 386 -24.28 6.04 22.40
N ASP A 387 -25.26 6.79 22.85
CA ASP A 387 -26.13 6.39 23.95
C ASP A 387 -27.11 5.29 23.50
N ARG A 388 -27.38 4.37 24.41
CA ARG A 388 -28.35 3.26 24.28
C ARG A 388 -29.19 3.10 25.56
N SER A 389 -29.23 4.13 26.42
CA SER A 389 -30.02 4.16 27.66
C SER A 389 -31.51 3.89 27.42
N ASN A 390 -32.06 4.43 26.32
CA ASN A 390 -33.33 4.05 25.73
C ASN A 390 -33.07 3.24 24.43
N PRO A 391 -33.21 1.89 24.45
CA PRO A 391 -33.01 1.06 23.26
C PRO A 391 -33.95 1.36 22.08
N SER A 392 -35.08 2.03 22.30
CA SER A 392 -36.01 2.45 21.23
C SER A 392 -35.62 3.77 20.56
N GLN A 393 -34.74 4.56 21.19
CA GLN A 393 -34.28 5.87 20.72
C GLN A 393 -32.75 5.99 20.92
N PRO A 394 -31.94 5.17 20.21
CA PRO A 394 -30.49 5.31 20.23
C PRO A 394 -30.07 6.61 19.52
N THR A 395 -29.05 7.29 20.05
CA THR A 395 -28.59 8.60 19.54
C THR A 395 -27.13 8.87 19.91
N TYR A 396 -26.44 9.72 19.14
CA TYR A 396 -25.08 10.15 19.46
C TYR A 396 -25.09 11.48 20.23
N LEU A 397 -24.67 11.46 21.49
CA LEU A 397 -24.60 12.62 22.38
C LEU A 397 -23.17 13.17 22.46
N ALA A 398 -23.02 14.47 22.74
CA ALA A 398 -21.72 15.11 22.83
C ALA A 398 -20.87 14.56 24.00
N LEU A 399 -19.62 14.19 23.71
CA LEU A 399 -18.61 13.87 24.70
C LEU A 399 -17.98 15.19 25.18
N THR A 400 -17.94 15.40 26.49
CA THR A 400 -17.52 16.66 27.13
C THR A 400 -16.64 16.36 28.34
N ASP A 401 -15.82 17.29 28.81
CA ASP A 401 -14.94 17.07 29.97
C ASP A 401 -15.72 16.67 31.24
N ALA A 402 -16.98 17.09 31.35
CA ALA A 402 -17.89 16.73 32.43
C ALA A 402 -18.42 15.27 32.37
N ASN A 403 -18.47 14.64 31.19
CA ASN A 403 -18.98 13.26 31.01
C ASN A 403 -17.93 12.25 30.51
N VAL A 404 -16.79 12.69 29.95
CA VAL A 404 -15.81 11.80 29.31
C VAL A 404 -15.32 10.72 30.26
N HIS A 405 -15.01 11.06 31.52
CA HIS A 405 -14.51 10.08 32.49
C HIS A 405 -15.53 8.97 32.79
N SER A 406 -16.80 9.32 33.01
CA SER A 406 -17.85 8.33 33.32
C SER A 406 -18.21 7.50 32.10
N ILE A 407 -18.23 8.08 30.89
CA ILE A 407 -18.46 7.33 29.65
C ILE A 407 -17.32 6.35 29.36
N VAL A 408 -16.05 6.76 29.37
CA VAL A 408 -14.94 5.86 28.98
C VAL A 408 -14.66 4.75 29.99
N THR A 409 -15.05 4.93 31.26
CA THR A 409 -14.91 3.93 32.33
C THR A 409 -16.17 3.10 32.57
N ALA A 410 -17.31 3.43 31.96
CA ALA A 410 -18.57 2.73 32.15
C ALA A 410 -18.43 1.21 31.91
N SER A 411 -18.90 0.40 32.85
CA SER A 411 -18.83 -1.07 32.75
C SER A 411 -19.77 -1.64 31.69
N ARG A 412 -20.85 -0.92 31.35
CA ARG A 412 -21.72 -1.19 30.19
C ARG A 412 -21.51 -0.13 29.11
N LEU A 413 -20.85 -0.52 28.02
CA LEU A 413 -20.67 0.27 26.79
C LEU A 413 -21.13 -0.52 25.57
#